data_AF-A0AAW0SX40-F1
#
_entry.id   AF-A0AAW0SX40-F1
#
_cell.length_a   1.000
_cell.length_b   1.000
_cell.length_c   1.000
_cell.angle_alpha   90.00
_cell.angle_beta   90.00
_cell.angle_gamma   90.00
#
_symmetry.space_group_name_H-M   'P 1'
#
loop_
_entity.id
_entity.type
_entity.pdbx_description
1 polymer ?
#
loop_
_entity_poly.entity_id
_entity_poly.type
_entity_poly.pdbx_seq_one_letter_code
_entity_poly.pdbx_strand_id
1 'polypeptide(L)'
;MVWAVLWAVNGFAQGCGWPSCAKLLKKWFSPANFGTWWSVLTASSNLSGTLSPFLAAYIIISHGWSASLVFAGLVSLVMAVAALLTIVDDPELANLPSPAMPVDAPGKAGEKKEEKKEEGSVKNLLRTPFLWVVSACYLAVFMAKTAISEWGQVFLINDLGRSQLEASSFVSAMETGGFFGGILAGVLTDRIASKVKVQANVRLLVAAAFMCACCAGLYVLSFVLTPASSQVVVSGVGAVLGASMFGPISIYGIVASESFPAHLSGTAHAFVALAANVGAVLAGWPLSRVARVWSWRGVLLLLQALTAASALLIVTTPRLHITTKAKKD
;
A
#
# COMPACT_ATOMS: atom_id res chain seq x y z
N MET A 1 -26.98 -8.32 -7.97
CA MET A 1 -27.05 -7.62 -6.66
C MET A 1 -26.47 -8.46 -5.53
N VAL A 2 -26.84 -9.74 -5.37
CA VAL A 2 -26.31 -10.61 -4.30
C VAL A 2 -24.78 -10.64 -4.21
N TRP A 3 -24.08 -10.83 -5.34
CA TRP A 3 -22.61 -10.82 -5.36
C TRP A 3 -21.99 -9.50 -4.89
N ALA A 4 -22.60 -8.36 -5.22
CA ALA A 4 -22.09 -7.06 -4.79
C ALA A 4 -22.24 -6.86 -3.28
N VAL A 5 -23.33 -7.34 -2.70
CA VAL A 5 -23.55 -7.32 -1.24
C VAL A 5 -22.56 -8.24 -0.53
N LEU A 6 -22.35 -9.45 -1.04
CA LEU A 6 -21.37 -10.39 -0.47
C LEU A 6 -19.94 -9.82 -0.52
N TRP A 7 -19.56 -9.20 -1.63
CA TRP A 7 -18.27 -8.51 -1.75
C TRP A 7 -18.16 -7.29 -0.82
N ALA A 8 -19.23 -6.53 -0.62
CA ALA A 8 -19.25 -5.41 0.32
C ALA A 8 -19.06 -5.87 1.77
N VAL A 9 -19.73 -6.96 2.16
CA VAL A 9 -19.56 -7.58 3.48
C VAL A 9 -18.13 -8.10 3.65
N ASN A 10 -17.57 -8.73 2.61
CA ASN A 10 -16.19 -9.19 2.63
C ASN A 10 -15.19 -8.04 2.83
N GLY A 11 -15.33 -6.94 2.08
CA GLY A 11 -14.49 -5.76 2.24
C GLY A 11 -14.61 -5.11 3.62
N PHE A 12 -15.82 -5.04 4.17
CA PHE A 12 -16.06 -4.53 5.52
C PHE A 12 -15.36 -5.39 6.59
N ALA A 13 -15.46 -6.72 6.47
CA ALA A 13 -14.78 -7.65 7.38
C ALA A 13 -13.24 -7.52 7.31
N GLN A 14 -12.67 -7.35 6.11
CA GLN A 14 -11.23 -7.16 5.93
C GLN A 14 -10.71 -5.87 6.58
N GLY A 15 -11.52 -4.79 6.58
CA GLY A 15 -11.16 -3.50 7.18
C GLY A 15 -10.89 -3.58 8.69
N CYS A 16 -11.53 -4.51 9.40
CA CYS A 16 -11.32 -4.71 10.84
C CYS A 16 -10.07 -5.52 11.18
N GLY A 17 -9.49 -6.25 10.23
CA GLY A 17 -8.36 -7.15 10.47
C GLY A 17 -7.08 -6.43 10.87
N TRP A 18 -6.60 -5.51 10.02
CA TRP A 18 -5.31 -4.84 10.21
C TRP A 18 -5.22 -4.04 11.54
N PRO A 19 -6.22 -3.23 11.94
CA PRO A 19 -6.18 -2.53 13.22
C PRO A 19 -6.17 -3.47 14.44
N SER A 20 -6.84 -4.62 14.33
CA SER A 20 -6.90 -5.62 15.42
C SER A 20 -5.54 -6.28 15.62
N CYS A 21 -4.87 -6.69 14.52
CA CYS A 21 -3.50 -7.22 14.58
C CYS A 21 -2.51 -6.20 15.16
N ALA A 22 -2.62 -4.93 14.76
CA ALA A 22 -1.75 -3.87 15.27
C ALA A 22 -1.92 -3.62 16.78
N LYS A 23 -3.14 -3.71 17.31
CA LYS A 23 -3.43 -3.59 18.75
C LYS A 23 -2.89 -4.79 19.53
N LEU A 24 -3.13 -6.01 19.04
CA LEU A 24 -2.63 -7.24 19.66
C LEU A 24 -1.10 -7.21 19.79
N LEU A 25 -0.41 -6.79 18.73
CA LEU A 25 1.05 -6.69 18.73
C LEU A 25 1.58 -5.69 19.77
N LYS A 26 0.89 -4.56 19.96
CA LYS A 26 1.26 -3.56 20.98
C LYS A 26 1.02 -4.04 22.41
N LYS A 27 0.01 -4.89 22.63
CA LYS A 27 -0.27 -5.48 23.95
C LYS A 27 0.76 -6.55 24.33
N TRP A 28 1.15 -7.40 23.38
CA TRP A 28 1.98 -8.57 23.64
C TRP A 28 3.49 -8.30 23.66
N PHE A 29 3.96 -7.27 22.96
CA PHE A 29 5.40 -7.07 22.77
C PHE A 29 5.88 -5.72 23.30
N SER A 30 7.00 -5.75 24.02
CA SER A 30 7.70 -4.57 24.51
C SER A 30 8.11 -3.63 23.36
N PRO A 31 8.15 -2.30 23.57
CA PRO A 31 8.56 -1.31 22.56
C PRO A 31 9.90 -1.63 21.87
N ALA A 32 10.82 -2.30 22.56
CA ALA A 32 12.13 -2.67 22.02
C ALA A 32 12.05 -3.73 20.89
N ASN A 33 11.08 -4.64 20.96
CA ASN A 33 10.93 -5.75 20.00
C ASN A 33 9.78 -5.56 19.01
N PHE A 34 9.02 -4.47 19.16
CA PHE A 34 7.82 -4.19 18.36
C PHE A 34 8.11 -4.18 16.84
N GLY A 35 9.24 -3.60 16.42
CA GLY A 35 9.63 -3.52 15.02
C GLY A 35 9.88 -4.89 14.37
N THR A 36 10.50 -5.83 15.08
CA THR A 36 10.78 -7.18 14.59
C THR A 36 9.48 -7.92 14.31
N TRP A 37 8.53 -7.90 15.24
CA TRP A 37 7.25 -8.56 15.07
C TRP A 37 6.35 -7.88 14.05
N TRP A 38 6.42 -6.55 13.93
CA TRP A 38 5.73 -5.81 12.87
C TRP A 38 6.25 -6.22 11.48
N SER A 39 7.55 -6.49 11.39
CA SER A 39 8.18 -6.97 10.16
C SER A 39 7.76 -8.40 9.83
N VAL A 40 7.65 -9.28 10.82
CA VAL A 40 7.12 -10.65 10.64
C VAL A 40 5.67 -10.62 10.16
N LEU A 41 4.82 -9.80 10.77
CA LEU A 41 3.42 -9.62 10.34
C LEU A 41 3.35 -9.14 8.89
N THR A 42 4.15 -8.12 8.56
CA THR A 42 4.22 -7.58 7.19
C THR A 42 4.78 -8.59 6.20
N ALA A 43 5.77 -9.41 6.57
CA ALA A 43 6.31 -10.47 5.73
C ALA A 43 5.24 -11.53 5.41
N SER A 44 4.39 -11.88 6.39
CA SER A 44 3.30 -12.84 6.20
C SER A 44 2.25 -12.34 5.20
N SER A 45 1.91 -11.04 5.21
CA SER A 45 0.95 -10.48 4.26
C SER A 45 1.50 -10.46 2.84
N ASN A 46 2.78 -10.14 2.67
CA ASN A 46 3.43 -10.19 1.36
C ASN A 46 3.55 -11.62 0.84
N LEU A 47 3.90 -12.58 1.71
CA LEU A 47 3.95 -14.00 1.34
C LEU A 47 2.58 -14.50 0.87
N SER A 48 1.51 -14.13 1.58
CA SER A 48 0.15 -14.43 1.15
C SER A 48 -0.18 -13.80 -0.22
N GLY A 49 0.20 -12.55 -0.44
CA GLY A 49 0.04 -11.85 -1.73
C GLY A 49 0.77 -12.54 -2.89
N THR A 50 1.92 -13.15 -2.63
CA THR A 50 2.67 -13.93 -3.62
C THR A 50 2.09 -15.32 -3.87
N LEU A 51 1.65 -16.05 -2.83
CA LEU A 51 1.17 -17.43 -3.00
C LEU A 51 -0.28 -17.50 -3.48
N SER A 52 -1.13 -16.54 -3.08
CA SER A 52 -2.57 -16.59 -3.33
C SER A 52 -2.92 -16.65 -4.83
N PRO A 53 -2.33 -15.84 -5.73
CA PRO A 53 -2.67 -15.90 -7.15
C PRO A 53 -2.30 -17.24 -7.79
N PHE A 54 -1.16 -17.83 -7.42
CA PHE A 54 -0.74 -19.15 -7.92
C PHE A 54 -1.69 -20.27 -7.47
N LEU A 55 -2.02 -20.31 -6.18
CA LEU A 55 -2.96 -21.30 -5.64
C LEU A 55 -4.34 -21.14 -6.26
N ALA A 56 -4.83 -19.90 -6.40
CA ALA A 56 -6.09 -19.60 -7.04
C ALA A 56 -6.09 -20.07 -8.51
N ALA A 57 -5.03 -19.80 -9.27
CA ALA A 57 -4.88 -20.24 -10.66
C ALA A 57 -4.96 -21.76 -10.82
N TYR A 58 -4.22 -22.49 -9.98
CA TYR A 58 -4.19 -23.95 -10.00
C TYR A 58 -5.58 -24.56 -9.74
N ILE A 59 -6.32 -23.99 -8.79
CA ILE A 59 -7.68 -24.46 -8.46
C ILE A 59 -8.67 -24.10 -9.58
N ILE A 60 -8.54 -22.90 -10.16
CA ILE A 60 -9.40 -22.48 -11.28
C ILE A 60 -9.26 -23.43 -12.47
N ILE A 61 -8.04 -23.88 -12.79
CA ILE A 61 -7.78 -24.78 -13.92
C ILE A 61 -8.39 -26.18 -13.67
N SER A 62 -8.34 -26.67 -12.43
CA SER A 62 -8.77 -28.04 -12.11
C SER A 62 -10.27 -28.17 -11.81
N HIS A 63 -10.85 -27.22 -11.07
CA HIS A 63 -12.22 -27.31 -10.52
C HIS A 63 -13.09 -26.07 -10.84
N GLY A 64 -12.56 -25.10 -11.58
CA GLY A 64 -13.27 -23.89 -11.97
C GLY A 64 -13.21 -22.76 -10.93
N TRP A 65 -13.78 -21.61 -11.30
CA TRP A 65 -13.69 -20.37 -10.53
C TRP A 65 -14.46 -20.41 -9.20
N SER A 66 -15.57 -21.14 -9.14
CA SER A 66 -16.38 -21.27 -7.92
C SER A 66 -15.64 -22.07 -6.83
N ALA A 67 -14.92 -23.12 -7.21
CA ALA A 67 -14.13 -23.92 -6.29
C ALA A 67 -12.99 -23.11 -5.65
N SER A 68 -12.37 -22.21 -6.40
CA SER A 68 -11.34 -21.30 -5.89
C SER A 68 -11.87 -20.37 -4.79
N LEU A 69 -13.08 -19.83 -4.96
CA LEU A 69 -13.75 -19.01 -3.94
C LEU A 69 -14.11 -19.82 -2.68
N VAL A 70 -14.62 -21.04 -2.86
CA VAL A 70 -14.95 -21.93 -1.73
C VAL A 70 -13.69 -22.31 -0.97
N PHE A 71 -12.60 -22.64 -1.68
CA PHE A 71 -11.32 -22.96 -1.08
C PHE A 71 -10.75 -21.78 -0.29
N ALA A 72 -10.72 -20.57 -0.86
CA ALA A 72 -10.28 -19.37 -0.16
C ALA A 72 -11.11 -19.09 1.10
N GLY A 73 -12.43 -19.29 1.04
CA GLY A 73 -13.33 -19.18 2.19
C GLY A 73 -13.04 -20.23 3.27
N LEU A 74 -12.81 -21.49 2.88
CA LEU A 74 -12.53 -22.58 3.81
C LEU A 74 -11.18 -22.40 4.52
N VAL A 75 -10.13 -22.02 3.78
CA VAL A 75 -8.82 -21.67 4.37
C VAL A 75 -8.96 -20.51 5.34
N SER A 76 -9.71 -19.47 4.98
CA SER A 76 -9.96 -18.32 5.86
C SER A 76 -10.71 -18.73 7.13
N LEU A 77 -11.70 -19.63 7.02
CA LEU A 77 -12.45 -20.15 8.17
C LEU A 77 -11.57 -20.99 9.09
N VAL A 78 -10.75 -21.90 8.53
CA VAL A 78 -9.81 -22.71 9.30
C VAL A 78 -8.82 -21.82 10.05
N MET A 79 -8.26 -20.81 9.38
CA MET A 79 -7.36 -19.85 10.01
C MET A 79 -8.06 -19.00 11.07
N ALA A 80 -9.33 -18.63 10.88
CA ALA A 80 -10.12 -17.93 11.88
C ALA A 80 -10.37 -18.79 13.13
N VAL A 81 -10.72 -20.07 12.96
CA VAL A 81 -10.89 -21.01 14.07
C VAL A 81 -9.55 -21.23 14.79
N ALA A 82 -8.47 -21.43 14.06
CA ALA A 82 -7.13 -21.54 14.64
C ALA A 82 -6.76 -20.28 15.42
N ALA A 83 -7.04 -19.09 14.88
CA ALA A 83 -6.82 -17.82 15.57
C ALA A 83 -7.65 -17.71 16.85
N LEU A 84 -8.93 -18.10 16.84
CA LEU A 84 -9.79 -18.10 18.03
C LEU A 84 -9.31 -19.07 19.12
N LEU A 85 -8.68 -20.19 18.73
CA LEU A 85 -8.17 -21.19 19.68
C LEU A 85 -6.76 -20.85 20.20
N THR A 86 -5.95 -20.11 19.43
CA THR A 86 -4.53 -19.88 19.73
C THR A 86 -4.21 -18.46 20.19
N ILE A 87 -5.00 -17.47 19.79
CA ILE A 87 -4.79 -16.07 20.20
C ILE A 87 -5.50 -15.85 21.53
N VAL A 88 -4.70 -15.65 22.58
CA VAL A 88 -5.20 -15.22 23.89
C VAL A 88 -5.16 -13.69 23.93
N ASP A 89 -6.32 -13.07 24.17
CA ASP A 89 -6.49 -11.61 24.07
C ASP A 89 -5.75 -10.80 25.15
N ASP A 90 -5.47 -11.42 26.30
CA ASP A 90 -4.73 -10.78 27.39
C ASP A 90 -3.54 -11.62 27.87
N PRO A 91 -2.32 -11.07 27.87
CA PRO A 91 -1.14 -11.72 28.44
C PRO A 91 -1.25 -11.92 29.96
N GLU A 92 -2.19 -11.23 30.62
CA GLU A 92 -2.48 -11.38 32.06
C GLU A 92 -3.14 -12.73 32.39
N LEU A 93 -3.89 -13.34 31.46
CA LEU A 93 -4.45 -14.70 31.63
C LEU A 93 -3.41 -15.81 31.43
N ALA A 94 -2.23 -15.50 30.89
CA ALA A 94 -1.18 -16.46 30.57
C ALA A 94 -0.06 -16.55 31.64
N ASN A 95 -0.22 -15.93 32.81
CA ASN A 95 0.79 -15.89 33.89
C ASN A 95 2.18 -15.38 33.45
N LEU A 96 2.25 -14.54 32.41
CA LEU A 96 3.47 -13.85 32.01
C LEU A 96 3.37 -12.39 32.48
N PRO A 97 4.42 -11.83 33.11
CA PRO A 97 4.39 -10.43 33.53
C PRO A 97 4.14 -9.56 32.30
N SER A 98 3.02 -8.83 32.32
CA SER A 98 2.64 -7.89 31.28
C SER A 98 3.84 -6.99 30.96
N PRO A 99 4.45 -7.08 29.77
CA PRO A 99 5.56 -6.21 29.38
C PRO A 99 5.11 -4.74 29.21
N ALA A 100 3.79 -4.47 29.34
CA ALA A 100 3.18 -3.16 29.19
C ALA A 100 3.19 -2.31 30.47
N MET A 101 3.68 -2.84 31.61
CA MET A 101 3.97 -2.02 32.78
C MET A 101 5.45 -1.60 32.79
N PRO A 102 5.77 -0.30 32.64
CA PRO A 102 7.09 0.18 32.97
C PRO A 102 7.29 -0.01 34.48
N VAL A 103 8.10 -1.01 34.84
CA VAL A 103 8.67 -1.11 36.18
C VAL A 103 9.69 0.03 36.27
N ASP A 104 9.35 1.01 37.11
CA ASP A 104 10.17 2.13 37.59
C ASP A 104 10.52 3.27 36.62
N ALA A 105 9.61 4.25 36.57
CA ALA A 105 9.99 5.64 36.80
C ALA A 105 8.91 6.33 37.67
N PRO A 106 9.10 6.44 39.00
CA PRO A 106 8.21 7.18 39.85
C PRO A 106 8.44 8.69 39.65
N GLY A 107 7.35 9.47 39.58
CA GLY A 107 7.41 10.91 39.77
C GLY A 107 7.49 11.77 38.51
N LYS A 108 6.33 11.94 37.84
CA LYS A 108 5.68 13.24 37.59
C LYS A 108 4.51 13.01 36.64
N ALA A 109 3.41 12.53 37.21
CA ALA A 109 2.08 12.97 36.77
C ALA A 109 1.94 14.47 37.11
N GLY A 110 2.73 15.30 36.43
CA GLY A 110 2.48 16.73 36.37
C GLY A 110 1.42 16.92 35.30
N GLU A 111 0.20 17.21 35.75
CA GLU A 111 -0.84 17.94 35.03
C GLU A 111 -0.52 18.22 33.55
N LYS A 112 -0.84 17.27 32.66
CA LYS A 112 -1.06 17.65 31.27
C LYS A 112 -2.39 18.39 31.24
N LYS A 113 -2.29 19.71 31.46
CA LYS A 113 -3.31 20.69 31.09
C LYS A 113 -4.03 20.20 29.85
N GLU A 114 -5.35 20.17 29.92
CA GLU A 114 -6.22 20.22 28.76
C GLU A 114 -5.84 21.47 27.93
N GLU A 115 -4.83 21.33 27.07
CA GLU A 115 -4.57 22.31 26.04
C GLU A 115 -5.69 22.17 25.02
N LYS A 116 -6.63 23.10 25.13
CA LYS A 116 -7.66 23.46 24.17
C LYS A 116 -7.52 22.71 22.84
N LYS A 117 -8.49 21.83 22.57
CA LYS A 117 -8.87 21.41 21.21
C LYS A 117 -8.95 22.65 20.32
N GLU A 118 -7.85 22.99 19.65
CA GLU A 118 -7.90 23.94 18.56
C GLU A 118 -8.60 23.23 17.39
N GLU A 119 -9.93 23.40 17.30
CA GLU A 119 -10.71 23.07 16.11
C GLU A 119 -10.16 23.73 14.83
N GLY A 120 -9.28 24.73 14.98
CA GLY A 120 -8.49 25.32 13.90
C GLY A 120 -7.38 24.42 13.33
N SER A 121 -6.85 23.45 14.07
CA SER A 121 -5.61 22.72 13.68
C SER A 121 -5.85 21.73 12.53
N VAL A 122 -6.93 20.94 12.58
CA VAL A 122 -7.30 20.00 11.49
C VAL A 122 -7.84 20.76 10.28
N LYS A 123 -8.60 21.84 10.49
CA LYS A 123 -9.11 22.68 9.40
C LYS A 123 -7.97 23.40 8.65
N ASN A 124 -6.93 23.82 9.37
CA ASN A 124 -5.71 24.40 8.78
C ASN A 124 -4.85 23.33 8.08
N LEU A 125 -4.77 22.12 8.63
CA LEU A 125 -4.14 20.98 7.97
C LEU A 125 -4.78 20.71 6.60
N LEU A 126 -6.11 20.59 6.56
CA LEU A 126 -6.88 20.34 5.33
C LEU A 126 -6.82 21.50 4.31
N ARG A 127 -6.47 22.72 4.75
CA ARG A 127 -6.26 23.87 3.86
C ARG A 127 -4.87 23.93 3.24
N THR A 128 -3.95 23.06 3.65
CA THR A 128 -2.57 23.10 3.15
C THR A 128 -2.51 22.50 1.73
N PRO A 129 -2.10 23.26 0.69
CA PRO A 129 -2.07 22.76 -0.68
C PRO A 129 -1.09 21.59 -0.86
N PHE A 130 -0.01 21.56 -0.07
CA PHE A 130 0.94 20.46 -0.06
C PHE A 130 0.29 19.11 0.31
N LEU A 131 -0.62 19.10 1.29
CA LEU A 131 -1.34 17.88 1.69
C LEU A 131 -2.16 17.32 0.51
N TRP A 132 -2.83 18.19 -0.25
CA TRP A 132 -3.61 17.79 -1.42
C TRP A 132 -2.74 17.27 -2.56
N VAL A 133 -1.58 17.87 -2.81
CA VAL A 133 -0.65 17.40 -3.85
C VAL A 133 -0.12 16.00 -3.49
N VAL A 134 0.31 15.79 -2.24
CA VAL A 134 0.78 14.47 -1.78
C VAL A 134 -0.36 13.46 -1.81
N SER A 135 -1.57 13.84 -1.40
CA SER A 135 -2.76 12.98 -1.45
C SER A 135 -3.13 12.59 -2.89
N ALA A 136 -3.06 13.52 -3.83
CA ALA A 136 -3.35 13.26 -5.25
C ALA A 136 -2.31 12.33 -5.88
N CYS A 137 -1.03 12.53 -5.58
CA CYS A 137 0.03 11.62 -6.03
C CYS A 137 -0.17 10.22 -5.44
N TYR A 138 -0.47 10.14 -4.14
CA TYR A 138 -0.67 8.85 -3.49
C TYR A 138 -1.91 8.11 -4.01
N LEU A 139 -3.00 8.83 -4.26
CA LEU A 139 -4.19 8.32 -4.93
C LEU A 139 -3.85 7.73 -6.29
N ALA A 140 -3.07 8.44 -7.11
CA ALA A 140 -2.71 7.97 -8.45
C ALA A 140 -1.85 6.69 -8.42
N VAL A 141 -0.87 6.62 -7.52
CA VAL A 141 -0.04 5.40 -7.37
C VAL A 141 -0.87 4.23 -6.87
N PHE A 142 -1.72 4.46 -5.88
CA PHE A 142 -2.53 3.41 -5.31
C PHE A 142 -3.61 2.91 -6.29
N MET A 143 -4.17 3.82 -7.09
CA MET A 143 -5.05 3.49 -8.20
C MET A 143 -4.31 2.62 -9.23
N ALA A 144 -3.10 3.01 -9.65
CA ALA A 144 -2.31 2.21 -10.58
C ALA A 144 -1.94 0.84 -9.99
N LYS A 145 -1.52 0.77 -8.73
CA LYS A 145 -1.22 -0.49 -8.02
C LYS A 145 -2.42 -1.42 -8.01
N THR A 146 -3.57 -0.92 -7.59
CA THR A 146 -4.81 -1.70 -7.51
C THR A 146 -5.25 -2.12 -8.91
N ALA A 147 -5.15 -1.24 -9.90
CA ALA A 147 -5.53 -1.52 -11.27
C ALA A 147 -4.70 -2.66 -11.89
N ILE A 148 -3.37 -2.64 -11.75
CA ILE A 148 -2.54 -3.72 -12.29
C ILE A 148 -2.73 -5.01 -11.45
N SER A 149 -2.95 -4.90 -10.14
CA SER A 149 -3.18 -6.08 -9.29
C SER A 149 -4.48 -6.82 -9.67
N GLU A 150 -5.57 -6.09 -9.91
CA GLU A 150 -6.87 -6.69 -10.25
C GLU A 150 -6.99 -7.02 -11.74
N TRP A 151 -6.60 -6.10 -12.61
CA TRP A 151 -6.83 -6.21 -14.05
C TRP A 151 -5.60 -6.69 -14.83
N GLY A 152 -4.41 -6.68 -14.24
CA GLY A 152 -3.19 -7.11 -14.93
C GLY A 152 -3.26 -8.55 -15.40
N GLN A 153 -3.77 -9.46 -14.56
CA GLN A 153 -4.00 -10.86 -14.94
C GLN A 153 -5.01 -10.97 -16.10
N VAL A 154 -6.10 -10.20 -16.03
CA VAL A 154 -7.16 -10.18 -17.05
C VAL A 154 -6.63 -9.65 -18.38
N PHE A 155 -5.80 -8.61 -18.35
CA PHE A 155 -5.14 -8.06 -19.54
C PHE A 155 -4.22 -9.08 -20.21
N LEU A 156 -3.39 -9.78 -19.44
CA LEU A 156 -2.49 -10.83 -19.96
C LEU A 156 -3.25 -11.98 -20.63
N ILE A 157 -4.39 -12.38 -20.06
CA ILE A 157 -5.21 -13.46 -20.62
C ILE A 157 -5.94 -12.98 -21.89
N ASN A 158 -6.60 -11.82 -21.85
CA ASN A 158 -7.47 -11.38 -22.94
C ASN A 158 -6.70 -10.76 -24.12
N ASP A 159 -5.70 -9.92 -23.87
CA ASP A 159 -5.00 -9.18 -24.93
C ASP A 159 -3.74 -9.89 -25.42
N LEU A 160 -3.07 -10.68 -24.55
CA LEU A 160 -1.87 -11.44 -24.91
C LEU A 160 -2.12 -12.94 -25.09
N GLY A 161 -3.33 -13.44 -24.82
CA GLY A 161 -3.69 -14.84 -24.98
C GLY A 161 -2.93 -15.79 -24.05
N ARG A 162 -2.43 -15.29 -22.91
CA ARG A 162 -1.61 -16.07 -21.99
C ARG A 162 -2.42 -17.04 -21.15
N SER A 163 -1.77 -18.10 -20.71
CA SER A 163 -2.40 -19.06 -19.81
C SER A 163 -2.68 -18.41 -18.44
N GLN A 164 -3.71 -18.94 -17.76
CA GLN A 164 -4.07 -18.48 -16.41
C GLN A 164 -2.88 -18.56 -15.43
N LEU A 165 -2.07 -19.62 -15.52
CA LEU A 165 -0.90 -19.81 -14.65
C LEU A 165 0.18 -18.74 -14.90
N GLU A 166 0.46 -18.43 -16.17
CA GLU A 166 1.43 -17.38 -16.54
C GLU A 166 0.99 -15.99 -16.09
N ALA A 167 -0.31 -15.70 -16.20
CA ALA A 167 -0.87 -14.43 -15.77
C ALA A 167 -0.88 -14.28 -14.23
N SER A 168 -1.10 -15.38 -13.50
CA SER A 168 -1.00 -15.37 -12.03
C SER A 168 0.44 -15.29 -11.53
N SER A 169 1.42 -15.84 -12.27
CA SER A 169 2.82 -15.65 -11.92
C SER A 169 3.26 -14.20 -12.07
N PHE A 170 2.69 -13.46 -13.02
CA PHE A 170 2.93 -12.01 -13.16
C PHE A 170 2.48 -11.24 -11.92
N VAL A 171 1.25 -11.48 -11.42
CA VAL A 171 0.74 -10.83 -10.21
C VAL A 171 1.57 -11.21 -8.98
N SER A 172 1.96 -12.48 -8.88
CA SER A 172 2.80 -12.96 -7.78
C SER A 172 4.20 -12.35 -7.81
N ALA A 173 4.79 -12.23 -9.00
CA ALA A 173 6.07 -11.54 -9.20
C ALA A 173 5.96 -10.05 -8.87
N MET A 174 4.82 -9.42 -9.17
CA MET A 174 4.54 -8.03 -8.81
C MET A 174 4.49 -7.82 -7.30
N GLU A 175 3.72 -8.63 -6.56
CA GLU A 175 3.66 -8.52 -5.10
C GLU A 175 5.03 -8.79 -4.45
N THR A 176 5.76 -9.79 -4.96
CA THR A 176 7.13 -10.09 -4.52
C THR A 176 8.09 -8.93 -4.80
N GLY A 177 8.07 -8.38 -6.02
CA GLY A 177 8.86 -7.22 -6.39
C GLY A 177 8.48 -5.98 -5.56
N GLY A 178 7.19 -5.83 -5.24
CA GLY A 178 6.67 -4.80 -4.35
C GLY A 178 7.26 -4.85 -2.95
N PHE A 179 7.31 -6.04 -2.36
CA PHE A 179 7.95 -6.25 -1.05
C PHE A 179 9.41 -5.79 -1.04
N PHE A 180 10.22 -6.27 -1.99
CA PHE A 180 11.63 -5.87 -2.09
C PHE A 180 11.78 -4.40 -2.46
N GLY A 181 10.93 -3.87 -3.33
CA GLY A 181 10.94 -2.47 -3.74
C GLY A 181 10.60 -1.50 -2.61
N GLY A 182 9.67 -1.85 -1.73
CA GLY A 182 9.36 -1.07 -0.52
C GLY A 182 10.56 -0.99 0.43
N ILE A 183 11.23 -2.12 0.68
CA ILE A 183 12.46 -2.17 1.50
C ILE A 183 13.57 -1.34 0.84
N LEU A 184 13.81 -1.56 -0.46
CA LEU A 184 14.82 -0.82 -1.22
C LEU A 184 14.54 0.67 -1.22
N ALA A 185 13.28 1.09 -1.38
CA ALA A 185 12.88 2.49 -1.33
C ALA A 185 13.16 3.11 0.04
N GLY A 186 12.87 2.40 1.13
CA GLY A 186 13.19 2.83 2.50
C GLY A 186 14.69 2.98 2.73
N VAL A 187 15.47 1.92 2.42
CA VAL A 187 16.94 1.95 2.58
C VAL A 187 17.57 3.03 1.71
N LEU A 188 17.11 3.19 0.47
CA LEU A 188 17.64 4.20 -0.45
C LEU A 188 17.29 5.61 0.01
N THR A 189 16.05 5.85 0.46
CA THR A 189 15.68 7.17 1.01
C THR A 189 16.46 7.51 2.26
N ASP A 190 16.66 6.58 3.18
CA ASP A 190 17.40 6.83 4.42
C ASP A 190 18.91 7.02 4.17
N ARG A 191 19.51 6.25 3.26
CA ARG A 191 20.93 6.42 2.87
C ARG A 191 21.23 7.74 2.17
N ILE A 192 20.29 8.25 1.36
CA ILE A 192 20.47 9.54 0.68
C ILE A 192 20.12 10.68 1.64
N ALA A 193 19.11 10.51 2.49
CA ALA A 193 18.73 11.49 3.51
C ALA A 193 19.82 11.70 4.58
N SER A 194 20.63 10.68 4.91
CA SER A 194 21.77 10.84 5.83
C SER A 194 22.92 11.67 5.23
N LYS A 195 22.98 11.80 3.90
CA LYS A 195 24.02 12.55 3.18
C LYS A 195 23.63 14.00 2.88
N VAL A 196 22.36 14.37 3.01
CA VAL A 196 21.83 15.68 2.57
C VAL A 196 21.02 16.34 3.69
N LYS A 197 21.33 17.60 4.03
CA LYS A 197 20.67 18.38 5.10
C LYS A 197 19.17 18.64 4.91
N VAL A 198 18.61 18.39 3.71
CA VAL A 198 17.18 18.64 3.38
C VAL A 198 16.47 17.32 3.07
N GLN A 199 16.07 16.61 4.12
CA GLN A 199 15.52 15.24 4.05
C GLN A 199 14.22 15.13 3.23
N ALA A 200 13.34 16.14 3.29
CA ALA A 200 12.04 16.12 2.59
C ALA A 200 12.16 16.16 1.05
N ASN A 201 13.12 16.93 0.52
CA ASN A 201 13.32 17.06 -0.94
C ASN A 201 13.91 15.79 -1.56
N VAL A 202 14.76 15.09 -0.82
CA VAL A 202 15.36 13.83 -1.26
C VAL A 202 14.33 12.71 -1.36
N ARG A 203 13.44 12.60 -0.36
CA ARG A 203 12.38 11.57 -0.34
C ARG A 203 11.42 11.73 -1.51
N LEU A 204 11.01 12.97 -1.79
CA LEU A 204 10.18 13.30 -2.95
C LEU A 204 10.90 13.00 -4.28
N LEU A 205 12.21 13.27 -4.38
CA LEU A 205 12.97 12.99 -5.61
C LEU A 205 13.14 11.49 -5.85
N VAL A 206 13.38 10.69 -4.80
CA VAL A 206 13.39 9.22 -4.89
C VAL A 206 12.01 8.69 -5.27
N ALA A 207 10.93 9.21 -4.68
CA ALA A 207 9.56 8.86 -5.10
C ALA A 207 9.32 9.18 -6.58
N ALA A 208 9.77 10.33 -7.08
CA ALA A 208 9.66 10.68 -8.49
C ALA A 208 10.45 9.72 -9.40
N ALA A 209 11.64 9.27 -8.99
CA ALA A 209 12.42 8.28 -9.73
C ALA A 209 11.70 6.93 -9.85
N PHE A 210 11.13 6.43 -8.76
CA PHE A 210 10.30 5.23 -8.78
C PHE A 210 9.02 5.40 -9.61
N MET A 211 8.42 6.60 -9.60
CA MET A 211 7.27 6.91 -10.45
C MET A 211 7.61 6.93 -11.95
N CYS A 212 8.78 7.43 -12.32
CA CYS A 212 9.29 7.31 -13.68
C CYS A 212 9.53 5.85 -14.08
N ALA A 213 10.07 5.03 -13.17
CA ALA A 213 10.21 3.58 -13.39
C ALA A 213 8.86 2.88 -13.56
N CYS A 214 7.84 3.28 -12.79
CA CYS A 214 6.46 2.79 -12.94
C CYS A 214 5.87 3.16 -14.31
N CYS A 215 6.08 4.40 -14.76
CA CYS A 215 5.65 4.86 -16.08
C CYS A 215 6.33 4.05 -17.20
N ALA A 216 7.64 3.81 -17.08
CA ALA A 216 8.38 2.97 -18.01
C ALA A 216 7.89 1.51 -18.01
N GLY A 217 7.62 0.94 -16.83
CA GLY A 217 7.06 -0.42 -16.71
C GLY A 217 5.68 -0.54 -17.35
N LEU A 218 4.81 0.46 -17.18
CA LEU A 218 3.49 0.52 -17.80
C LEU A 218 3.58 0.65 -19.33
N TYR A 219 4.54 1.42 -19.83
CA TYR A 219 4.82 1.53 -21.26
C TYR A 219 5.29 0.19 -21.84
N VAL A 220 6.20 -0.50 -21.15
CA VAL A 220 6.68 -1.83 -21.55
C VAL A 220 5.54 -2.84 -21.59
N LEU A 221 4.66 -2.84 -20.58
CA LEU A 221 3.47 -3.69 -20.55
C LEU A 221 2.50 -3.40 -21.71
N SER A 222 2.37 -2.13 -22.11
CA SER A 222 1.39 -1.70 -23.11
C SER A 222 1.85 -1.89 -24.55
N PHE A 223 3.14 -1.66 -24.84
CA PHE A 223 3.66 -1.58 -26.22
C PHE A 223 4.78 -2.56 -26.54
N VAL A 224 5.56 -3.01 -25.54
CA VAL A 224 6.74 -3.85 -25.76
C VAL A 224 6.41 -5.32 -25.55
N LEU A 225 5.54 -5.63 -24.60
CA LEU A 225 5.09 -6.99 -24.38
C LEU A 225 4.24 -7.49 -25.55
N THR A 226 4.76 -8.51 -26.21
CA THR A 226 4.10 -9.22 -27.31
C THR A 226 3.72 -10.63 -26.88
N PRO A 227 2.74 -11.27 -27.56
CA PRO A 227 2.36 -12.65 -27.27
C PRO A 227 3.52 -13.65 -27.34
N ALA A 228 4.62 -13.34 -28.03
CA ALA A 228 5.83 -14.18 -28.12
C ALA A 228 6.88 -13.93 -27.02
N SER A 229 6.66 -12.99 -26.10
CA SER A 229 7.64 -12.64 -25.06
C SER A 229 7.89 -13.81 -24.08
N SER A 230 9.13 -13.98 -23.59
CA SER A 230 9.41 -15.05 -22.62
C SER A 230 8.69 -14.79 -21.28
N GLN A 231 8.26 -15.86 -20.61
CA GLN A 231 7.59 -15.79 -19.31
C GLN A 231 8.44 -15.11 -18.23
N VAL A 232 9.77 -15.23 -18.35
CA VAL A 232 10.74 -14.55 -17.47
C VAL A 232 10.67 -13.04 -17.64
N VAL A 233 10.49 -12.56 -18.87
CA VAL A 233 10.37 -11.12 -19.16
C VAL A 233 9.05 -10.59 -18.61
N VAL A 234 7.95 -11.32 -18.79
CA VAL A 234 6.64 -10.94 -18.25
C VAL A 234 6.69 -10.82 -16.73
N SER A 235 7.20 -11.85 -16.05
CA SER A 235 7.31 -11.87 -14.58
C SER A 235 8.31 -10.82 -14.08
N GLY A 236 9.40 -10.58 -14.80
CA GLY A 236 10.37 -9.52 -14.50
C GLY A 236 9.77 -8.12 -14.61
N VAL A 237 8.96 -7.86 -15.64
CA VAL A 237 8.21 -6.59 -15.76
C VAL A 237 7.21 -6.43 -14.63
N GLY A 238 6.51 -7.51 -14.24
CA GLY A 238 5.64 -7.53 -13.06
C GLY A 238 6.41 -7.15 -11.79
N ALA A 239 7.56 -7.76 -11.55
CA ALA A 239 8.40 -7.46 -10.39
C ALA A 239 8.90 -6.01 -10.36
N VAL A 240 9.34 -5.47 -11.50
CA VAL A 240 9.77 -4.07 -11.61
C VAL A 240 8.60 -3.11 -11.38
N LEU A 241 7.42 -3.40 -11.94
CA LEU A 241 6.19 -2.63 -11.71
C LEU A 241 5.81 -2.62 -10.24
N GLY A 242 5.79 -3.80 -9.61
CA GLY A 242 5.53 -3.93 -8.17
C GLY A 242 6.52 -3.12 -7.33
N ALA A 243 7.82 -3.29 -7.58
CA ALA A 243 8.86 -2.55 -6.87
C ALA A 243 8.69 -1.04 -7.02
N SER A 244 8.33 -0.59 -8.22
CA SER A 244 8.14 0.81 -8.56
C SER A 244 6.88 1.44 -7.96
N MET A 245 5.87 0.64 -7.61
CA MET A 245 4.62 1.11 -7.00
C MET A 245 4.69 1.12 -5.48
N PHE A 246 5.21 0.06 -4.86
CA PHE A 246 5.31 -0.05 -3.41
C PHE A 246 6.33 0.92 -2.80
N GLY A 247 7.37 1.29 -3.55
CA GLY A 247 8.35 2.29 -3.12
C GLY A 247 7.71 3.66 -2.82
N PRO A 248 7.09 4.32 -3.81
CA PRO A 248 6.39 5.58 -3.63
C PRO A 248 5.28 5.51 -2.57
N ILE A 249 4.52 4.40 -2.53
CA ILE A 249 3.48 4.19 -1.51
C ILE A 249 4.05 4.35 -0.09
N SER A 250 5.17 3.69 0.16
CA SER A 250 5.87 3.77 1.46
C SER A 250 6.40 5.18 1.72
N ILE A 251 6.97 5.84 0.70
CA ILE A 251 7.55 7.17 0.83
C ILE A 251 6.49 8.25 1.10
N TYR A 252 5.35 8.24 0.39
CA TYR A 252 4.30 9.24 0.61
C TYR A 252 3.71 9.15 2.01
N GLY A 253 3.56 7.93 2.54
CA GLY A 253 3.11 7.72 3.91
C GLY A 253 4.02 8.40 4.93
N ILE A 254 5.35 8.29 4.74
CA ILE A 254 6.34 8.90 5.61
C ILE A 254 6.40 10.42 5.42
N VAL A 255 6.45 10.90 4.17
CA VAL A 255 6.47 12.34 3.85
C VAL A 255 5.24 13.04 4.42
N ALA A 256 4.06 12.42 4.35
CA ALA A 256 2.85 12.95 4.97
C ALA A 256 2.98 13.03 6.49
N SER A 257 3.59 12.03 7.14
CA SER A 257 3.77 12.03 8.59
C SER A 257 4.80 13.06 9.08
N GLU A 258 5.89 13.29 8.34
CA GLU A 258 6.98 14.20 8.74
C GLU A 258 6.72 15.66 8.40
N SER A 259 5.86 15.95 7.43
CA SER A 259 5.57 17.32 7.01
C SER A 259 4.71 18.10 8.00
N PHE A 260 4.15 17.43 9.02
CA PHE A 260 3.27 18.04 10.01
C PHE A 260 3.75 17.78 11.45
N PRO A 261 3.39 18.65 12.41
CA PRO A 261 3.75 18.48 13.81
C PRO A 261 3.26 17.14 14.37
N ALA A 262 3.94 16.63 15.40
CA ALA A 262 3.67 15.30 15.97
C ALA A 262 2.21 15.06 16.39
N HIS A 263 1.48 16.11 16.83
CA HIS A 263 0.06 16.01 17.19
C HIS A 263 -0.89 15.87 16.00
N LEU A 264 -0.48 16.24 14.78
CA LEU A 264 -1.27 16.17 13.54
C LEU A 264 -0.74 15.12 12.54
N SER A 265 0.47 14.63 12.75
CA SER A 265 1.14 13.66 11.88
C SER A 265 0.27 12.43 11.58
N GLY A 266 -0.39 11.87 12.61
CA GLY A 266 -1.31 10.74 12.44
C GLY A 266 -2.56 11.08 11.61
N THR A 267 -3.15 12.26 11.81
CA THR A 267 -4.30 12.73 11.04
C THR A 267 -3.94 13.00 9.58
N ALA A 268 -2.76 13.56 9.32
CA ALA A 268 -2.25 13.79 7.97
C ALA A 268 -2.02 12.48 7.23
N HIS A 269 -1.39 11.50 7.90
CA HIS A 269 -1.21 10.17 7.34
C HIS A 269 -2.55 9.49 7.05
N ALA A 270 -3.52 9.57 7.97
CA ALA A 270 -4.86 9.01 7.79
C ALA A 270 -5.61 9.63 6.60
N PHE A 271 -5.49 10.95 6.41
CA PHE A 271 -6.10 11.65 5.27
C PHE A 271 -5.49 11.21 3.93
N VAL A 272 -4.16 11.12 3.88
CA VAL A 272 -3.43 10.64 2.70
C VAL A 272 -3.78 9.18 2.41
N ALA A 273 -3.85 8.31 3.44
CA ALA A 273 -4.31 6.93 3.31
C ALA A 273 -5.77 6.81 2.84
N LEU A 274 -6.66 7.71 3.26
CA LEU A 274 -8.03 7.75 2.75
C LEU A 274 -8.03 8.06 1.24
N ALA A 275 -7.21 9.01 0.78
CA ALA A 275 -7.08 9.31 -0.64
C ALA A 275 -6.56 8.10 -1.45
N ALA A 276 -5.63 7.31 -0.90
CA ALA A 276 -5.20 6.05 -1.49
C ALA A 276 -6.36 5.05 -1.63
N ASN A 277 -7.17 4.85 -0.58
CA ASN A 277 -8.34 3.98 -0.65
C ASN A 277 -9.37 4.43 -1.69
N VAL A 278 -9.57 5.76 -1.85
CA VAL A 278 -10.39 6.30 -2.95
C VAL A 278 -9.79 5.91 -4.30
N GLY A 279 -8.47 5.98 -4.45
CA GLY A 279 -7.77 5.49 -5.65
C GLY A 279 -8.02 4.02 -5.96
N ALA A 280 -8.04 3.15 -4.94
CA ALA A 280 -8.39 1.74 -5.13
C ALA A 280 -9.84 1.54 -5.60
N VAL A 281 -10.80 2.28 -5.01
CA VAL A 281 -12.19 2.23 -5.47
C VAL A 281 -12.33 2.68 -6.92
N LEU A 282 -11.59 3.72 -7.32
CA LEU A 282 -11.55 4.21 -8.71
C LEU A 282 -10.93 3.18 -9.67
N ALA A 283 -9.96 2.39 -9.21
CA ALA A 283 -9.32 1.34 -9.98
C ALA A 283 -10.25 0.14 -10.26
N GLY A 284 -11.32 -0.05 -9.49
CA GLY A 284 -12.29 -1.11 -9.70
C GLY A 284 -13.33 -0.78 -10.79
N TRP A 285 -14.57 -0.49 -10.38
CA TRP A 285 -15.70 -0.30 -11.30
C TRP A 285 -15.51 0.84 -12.32
N PRO A 286 -15.05 2.05 -11.93
CA PRO A 286 -14.88 3.16 -12.89
C PRO A 286 -13.85 2.82 -13.97
N LEU A 287 -12.71 2.24 -13.60
CA LEU A 287 -11.69 1.83 -14.56
C LEU A 287 -12.20 0.74 -15.51
N SER A 288 -12.98 -0.21 -15.01
CA SER A 288 -13.60 -1.25 -15.84
C SER A 288 -14.56 -0.67 -16.89
N ARG A 289 -15.25 0.45 -16.59
CA ARG A 289 -16.11 1.15 -17.54
C ARG A 289 -15.30 1.83 -18.63
N VAL A 290 -14.17 2.44 -18.26
CA VAL A 290 -13.22 3.03 -19.23
C VAL A 290 -12.64 1.94 -20.13
N ALA A 291 -12.29 0.77 -19.59
CA ALA A 291 -11.79 -0.36 -20.36
C ALA A 291 -12.76 -0.83 -21.46
N ARG A 292 -14.07 -0.78 -21.20
CA ARG A 292 -15.10 -1.16 -22.18
C ARG A 292 -15.20 -0.19 -23.37
N VAL A 293 -14.86 1.08 -23.18
CA VAL A 293 -14.97 2.12 -24.22
C VAL A 293 -13.64 2.35 -24.92
N TRP A 294 -12.53 2.31 -24.19
CA TRP A 294 -11.20 2.72 -24.66
C TRP A 294 -10.18 1.58 -24.78
N SER A 295 -10.63 0.32 -24.62
CA SER A 295 -9.81 -0.89 -24.54
C SER A 295 -8.85 -0.90 -23.33
N TRP A 296 -8.30 -2.08 -23.01
CA TRP A 296 -7.36 -2.20 -21.89
C TRP A 296 -6.05 -1.44 -22.11
N ARG A 297 -5.59 -1.34 -23.37
CA ARG A 297 -4.43 -0.51 -23.72
C ARG A 297 -4.67 0.98 -23.42
N GLY A 298 -5.88 1.49 -23.68
CA GLY A 298 -6.25 2.87 -23.33
C GLY A 298 -6.27 3.12 -21.83
N VAL A 299 -6.67 2.12 -21.04
CA VAL A 299 -6.63 2.18 -19.57
C VAL A 299 -5.18 2.22 -19.07
N LEU A 300 -4.28 1.40 -19.61
CA LEU A 300 -2.88 1.41 -19.21
C LEU A 300 -2.20 2.76 -19.56
N LEU A 301 -2.53 3.34 -20.72
CA LEU A 301 -2.09 4.69 -21.10
C LEU A 301 -2.61 5.77 -20.16
N LEU A 302 -3.86 5.67 -19.70
CA LEU A 302 -4.42 6.60 -18.71
C LEU A 302 -3.69 6.49 -17.37
N LEU A 303 -3.38 5.27 -16.91
CA LEU A 303 -2.58 5.06 -15.70
C LEU A 303 -1.14 5.58 -15.88
N GLN A 304 -0.57 5.42 -17.07
CA GLN A 304 0.73 5.98 -17.41
C GLN A 304 0.72 7.51 -17.36
N ALA A 305 -0.31 8.16 -17.90
CA ALA A 305 -0.47 9.61 -17.86
C ALA A 305 -0.64 10.11 -16.40
N LEU A 306 -1.42 9.41 -15.58
CA LEU A 306 -1.62 9.76 -14.16
C LEU A 306 -0.33 9.63 -13.34
N THR A 307 0.44 8.56 -13.57
CA THR A 307 1.73 8.36 -12.90
C THR A 307 2.79 9.36 -13.36
N ALA A 308 2.84 9.68 -14.67
CA ALA A 308 3.70 10.74 -15.19
C ALA A 308 3.34 12.12 -14.65
N ALA A 309 2.03 12.45 -14.58
CA ALA A 309 1.55 13.70 -13.99
C ALA A 309 1.92 13.80 -12.50
N SER A 310 1.81 12.70 -11.76
CA SER A 310 2.23 12.65 -10.35
C SER A 310 3.75 12.85 -10.19
N ALA A 311 4.56 12.24 -11.06
CA ALA A 311 6.01 12.47 -11.07
C ALA A 311 6.34 13.95 -11.34
N LEU A 312 5.68 14.58 -12.32
CA LEU A 312 5.85 16.00 -12.65
C LEU A 312 5.40 16.92 -11.51
N LEU A 313 4.27 16.62 -10.88
CA LEU A 313 3.79 17.35 -9.70
C LEU A 313 4.82 17.28 -8.58
N ILE A 314 5.42 16.11 -8.34
CA ILE A 314 6.43 15.95 -7.30
C ILE A 314 7.72 16.66 -7.63
N VAL A 315 8.18 16.67 -8.89
CA VAL A 315 9.37 17.41 -9.29
C VAL A 315 9.17 18.92 -9.18
N THR A 316 7.94 19.41 -9.38
CA THR A 316 7.60 20.84 -9.25
C THR A 316 7.33 21.28 -7.80
N THR A 317 6.95 20.36 -6.91
CA THR A 317 6.60 20.62 -5.50
C THR A 317 7.75 21.04 -4.56
N PRO A 318 9.04 20.66 -4.73
CA PRO A 318 10.14 21.18 -3.92
C PRO A 318 10.21 22.70 -3.87
N ARG A 319 9.70 23.39 -4.92
CA ARG A 319 9.57 24.86 -4.95
C ARG A 319 8.48 25.40 -4.02
N LEU A 320 7.48 24.60 -3.64
CA LEU A 320 6.40 24.96 -2.71
C LEU A 320 6.78 24.75 -1.23
N HIS A 321 7.72 23.85 -0.93
CA HIS A 321 8.18 23.62 0.44
C HIS A 321 9.07 24.78 0.94
N ILE A 322 9.73 25.49 0.02
CA ILE A 322 10.54 26.69 0.33
C ILE A 322 9.65 27.86 0.74
N THR A 323 8.49 28.04 0.10
CA THR A 323 7.59 29.17 0.39
C THR A 323 6.79 29.01 1.68
N THR A 324 6.61 27.78 2.19
CA THR A 324 5.94 27.54 3.46
C THR A 324 6.86 27.67 4.68
N LYS A 325 8.18 27.40 4.53
CA LYS A 325 9.17 27.77 5.55
C LYS A 325 9.47 29.27 5.54
N ALA A 326 9.52 29.92 4.38
CA ALA A 326 9.79 31.36 4.26
C ALA A 326 8.65 32.28 4.77
N LYS A 327 7.54 31.72 5.26
CA LYS A 327 6.43 32.48 5.85
C LYS A 327 6.37 32.37 7.39
N LYS A 328 7.42 31.81 7.99
CA LYS A 328 7.56 31.61 9.44
C LYS A 328 8.73 32.40 10.06
N ASP A 329 9.40 33.22 9.28
CA ASP A 329 10.33 34.26 9.74
C ASP A 329 9.69 35.64 9.48
#